data_AF-A0A2S9F8V1-F1
#
_entry.id   AF-A0A2S9F8V1-F1
#
_cell.length_a   1.000
_cell.length_b   1.000
_cell.length_c   1.000
_cell.angle_alpha   90.00
_cell.angle_beta   90.00
_cell.angle_gamma   90.00
#
_symmetry.space_group_name_H-M   'P 1'
#
loop_
_entity.id
_entity.type
_entity.pdbx_description
1 polymer ?
#
loop_
_entity_poly.entity_id
_entity_poly.type
_entity_poly.pdbx_seq_one_letter_code
_entity_poly.pdbx_strand_id
1 'polypeptide(L)'
;GICVPCRAGTVDLHDTMQRILAGNATQLDLDDVAGRGALIRATSRCGLGATAANPILTTLTKFPDMYQDRLCTQHDTLLPAFDLDAALAGFGEALSELKADGAS
;
A
#
# COMPACT_ATOMS: atom_id res chain seq x y z
N GLY A 1 11.68 -8.17 -12.83
CA GLY A 1 12.13 -7.06 -11.97
C GLY A 1 13.64 -7.02 -11.77
N ILE A 2 14.41 -6.74 -12.83
CA ILE A 2 15.88 -6.61 -12.73
C ILE A 2 16.34 -5.28 -12.13
N CYS A 3 15.59 -4.20 -12.35
CA CYS A 3 15.86 -2.90 -11.73
C CYS A 3 14.95 -2.69 -10.50
N VAL A 4 15.48 -2.01 -9.49
CA VAL A 4 14.79 -1.70 -8.22
C VAL A 4 13.47 -0.95 -8.43
N PRO A 5 13.38 0.15 -9.22
CA PRO A 5 12.12 0.87 -9.41
C PRO A 5 11.03 -0.03 -10.01
N CYS A 6 11.37 -0.94 -10.91
CA CYS A 6 10.41 -1.91 -11.45
C CYS A 6 10.07 -3.02 -10.44
N ARG A 7 11.06 -3.61 -9.75
CA ARG A 7 10.82 -4.76 -8.87
C ARG A 7 10.04 -4.41 -7.60
N ALA A 8 10.51 -3.39 -6.88
CA ALA A 8 9.92 -2.99 -5.60
C ALA A 8 8.83 -1.94 -5.82
N GLY A 9 9.06 -0.98 -6.72
CA GLY A 9 8.11 0.11 -6.93
C GLY A 9 6.78 -0.35 -7.50
N THR A 10 6.74 -1.33 -8.41
CA THR A 10 5.45 -1.81 -8.94
C THR A 10 4.64 -2.60 -7.91
N VAL A 11 5.30 -3.27 -6.96
CA VAL A 11 4.65 -3.93 -5.82
C VAL A 11 4.07 -2.88 -4.87
N ASP A 12 4.85 -1.86 -4.53
CA ASP A 12 4.38 -0.74 -3.70
C ASP A 12 3.19 0.02 -4.32
N LEU A 13 3.23 0.27 -5.63
CA LEU A 13 2.10 0.85 -6.36
C LEU A 13 0.86 -0.04 -6.25
N HIS A 14 1.02 -1.35 -6.46
CA HIS A 14 -0.07 -2.32 -6.35
C HIS A 14 -0.67 -2.33 -4.94
N ASP A 15 0.17 -2.41 -3.90
CA ASP A 15 -0.30 -2.51 -2.52
C ASP A 15 -0.99 -1.22 -2.07
N THR A 16 -0.51 -0.06 -2.54
CA THR A 16 -1.19 1.21 -2.31
C THR A 16 -2.55 1.27 -3.01
N MET A 17 -2.67 0.74 -4.24
CA MET A 17 -3.97 0.63 -4.90
C MET A 17 -4.94 -0.29 -4.14
N GLN A 18 -4.46 -1.41 -3.58
CA GLN A 18 -5.28 -2.28 -2.73
C GLN A 18 -5.77 -1.54 -1.48
N ARG A 19 -4.91 -0.75 -0.83
CA ARG A 19 -5.31 0.09 0.32
C ARG A 19 -6.37 1.13 -0.04
N ILE A 20 -6.25 1.77 -1.20
CA ILE A 20 -7.25 2.72 -1.71
C ILE A 20 -8.58 2.00 -1.94
N LEU A 21 -8.58 0.84 -2.61
CA LEU A 21 -9.80 0.07 -2.86
C LEU A 21 -10.48 -0.40 -1.55
N ALA A 22 -9.69 -0.70 -0.53
CA ALA A 22 -10.16 -1.09 0.80
C ALA A 22 -10.73 0.08 1.63
N GLY A 23 -10.59 1.32 1.17
CA GLY A 23 -11.07 2.49 1.92
C GLY A 23 -10.15 2.93 3.07
N ASN A 24 -8.90 2.45 3.09
CA ASN A 24 -7.94 2.66 4.17
C ASN A 24 -6.78 3.59 3.76
N ALA A 25 -7.00 4.41 2.73
CA ALA A 25 -6.00 5.33 2.20
C ALA A 25 -6.42 6.78 2.43
N THR A 26 -5.43 7.65 2.59
CA THR A 26 -5.58 9.09 2.79
C THR A 26 -5.21 9.85 1.53
N GLN A 27 -5.44 11.17 1.52
CA GLN A 27 -4.97 12.03 0.42
C GLN A 27 -3.45 11.97 0.26
N LEU A 28 -2.70 11.86 1.36
CA LEU A 28 -1.25 11.74 1.33
C LEU A 28 -0.80 10.48 0.58
N ASP A 29 -1.52 9.37 0.74
CA ASP A 29 -1.23 8.14 0.02
C ASP A 29 -1.37 8.31 -1.50
N LEU A 30 -2.38 9.08 -1.96
CA LEU A 30 -2.55 9.39 -3.38
C LEU A 30 -1.42 10.28 -3.91
N ASP A 31 -1.05 11.31 -3.17
CA ASP A 31 0.00 12.23 -3.58
C ASP A 31 1.34 11.48 -3.68
N ASP A 32 1.62 10.61 -2.72
CA ASP A 32 2.82 9.79 -2.74
C ASP A 32 2.79 8.74 -3.85
N VAL A 33 1.64 8.09 -4.12
CA VAL A 33 1.54 7.08 -5.19
C VAL A 33 1.74 7.73 -6.57
N ALA A 34 1.29 8.97 -6.76
CA ALA A 34 1.53 9.74 -7.98
C ALA A 34 3.02 10.05 -8.15
N GLY A 35 3.68 10.51 -7.08
CA GLY A 35 5.12 10.78 -7.08
C GLY A 35 5.96 9.54 -7.38
N ARG A 36 5.68 8.42 -6.69
CA ARG A 36 6.35 7.14 -6.91
C ARG A 36 6.07 6.58 -8.30
N GLY A 37 4.84 6.69 -8.79
CA GLY A 37 4.47 6.30 -10.16
C GLY A 37 5.27 7.05 -11.22
N ALA A 38 5.42 8.38 -11.06
CA ALA A 38 6.24 9.20 -11.95
C ALA A 38 7.73 8.81 -11.89
N LEU A 39 8.25 8.53 -10.69
CA LEU A 39 9.63 8.07 -10.48
C LEU A 39 9.88 6.73 -11.18
N ILE A 40 8.98 5.75 -11.00
CA ILE A 40 9.08 4.41 -11.62
C ILE A 40 9.02 4.54 -13.14
N ARG A 41 8.13 5.39 -13.66
CA ARG A 41 8.01 5.68 -15.09
C ARG A 41 9.31 6.22 -15.69
N ALA A 42 9.95 7.16 -15.00
CA ALA A 42 11.13 7.85 -15.49
C ALA A 42 12.44 7.05 -15.31
N THR A 43 12.54 6.22 -14.27
CA THR A 43 13.81 5.59 -13.85
C THR A 43 13.88 4.09 -14.12
N SER A 44 12.81 3.48 -14.64
CA SER A 44 12.82 2.08 -15.02
C SER A 44 13.79 1.81 -16.18
N ARG A 45 14.54 0.71 -16.07
CA ARG A 45 15.58 0.34 -17.06
C ARG A 45 15.02 -0.01 -18.44
N CYS A 46 13.77 -0.44 -18.52
CA CYS A 46 13.12 -0.81 -19.78
C CYS A 46 11.66 -0.35 -19.81
N GLY A 47 11.06 -0.40 -21.00
CA GLY A 47 9.69 0.06 -21.24
C GLY A 47 8.60 -0.69 -20.46
N LEU A 48 8.86 -1.92 -20.01
CA LEU A 48 7.89 -2.68 -19.22
C LEU A 48 7.62 -2.02 -17.86
N GLY A 49 8.68 -1.67 -17.13
CA GLY A 49 8.55 -0.98 -15.84
C GLY A 49 7.97 0.42 -16.00
N ALA A 50 8.38 1.13 -17.06
CA ALA A 50 7.84 2.44 -17.36
C ALA A 50 6.33 2.42 -17.66
N THR A 51 5.90 1.41 -18.42
CA THR A 51 4.49 1.25 -18.83
C THR A 51 3.61 0.80 -17.67
N ALA A 52 4.14 0.02 -16.72
CA ALA A 52 3.39 -0.47 -15.56
C ALA A 52 2.81 0.65 -14.69
N ALA A 53 3.46 1.81 -14.63
CA ALA A 53 2.97 2.98 -13.88
C ALA A 53 1.90 3.79 -14.63
N ASN A 54 1.78 3.64 -15.95
CA ASN A 54 0.90 4.48 -16.78
C ASN A 54 -0.58 4.35 -16.39
N PRO A 55 -1.17 3.16 -16.16
CA PRO A 55 -2.58 3.05 -15.80
C PRO A 55 -2.93 3.92 -14.60
N ILE A 56 -2.17 3.78 -13.50
CA ILE A 56 -2.38 4.52 -12.25
C ILE A 56 -2.26 6.04 -12.48
N LEU A 57 -1.20 6.50 -13.12
CA LEU A 57 -1.00 7.94 -13.36
C LEU A 57 -2.10 8.53 -14.25
N THR A 58 -2.52 7.80 -15.28
CA THR A 58 -3.55 8.27 -16.21
C THR A 58 -4.92 8.30 -15.57
N THR A 59 -5.27 7.32 -14.74
CA THR A 59 -6.57 7.28 -14.05
C THR A 59 -6.63 8.30 -12.92
N LEU A 60 -5.55 8.52 -12.17
CA LEU A 60 -5.48 9.61 -11.19
C LEU A 60 -5.75 10.98 -11.82
N THR A 61 -5.23 11.21 -13.02
CA THR A 61 -5.43 12.47 -13.74
C THR A 61 -6.84 12.58 -14.34
N LYS A 62 -7.36 11.50 -14.92
CA LYS A 62 -8.62 11.52 -15.67
C LYS A 62 -9.86 11.34 -14.79
N PHE A 63 -9.72 10.65 -13.66
CA PHE A 63 -10.82 10.26 -12.79
C PHE A 63 -10.49 10.52 -11.31
N PRO A 64 -10.07 11.74 -10.93
CA PRO A 64 -9.68 12.03 -9.55
C PRO A 64 -10.79 11.74 -8.54
N ASP A 65 -12.04 12.00 -8.91
CA ASP A 65 -13.22 11.80 -8.06
C ASP A 65 -13.37 10.33 -7.62
N MET A 66 -13.07 9.36 -8.51
CA MET A 66 -13.12 7.93 -8.17
C MET A 66 -12.15 7.53 -7.05
N TYR A 67 -11.04 8.26 -6.93
CA TYR A 67 -10.07 8.06 -5.85
C TYR A 67 -10.52 8.77 -4.59
N GLN A 68 -10.99 10.02 -4.70
CA GLN A 68 -11.47 10.81 -3.58
C GLN A 68 -12.62 10.12 -2.83
N ASP A 69 -13.56 9.51 -3.55
CA ASP A 69 -14.69 8.76 -2.99
C ASP A 69 -14.26 7.54 -2.16
N ARG A 70 -13.02 7.09 -2.28
CA ARG A 70 -12.45 5.92 -1.58
C ARG A 70 -11.55 6.30 -0.42
N LEU A 71 -11.31 7.59 -0.17
CA LEU A 71 -10.41 8.02 0.89
C LEU A 71 -11.11 8.02 2.25
N CYS A 72 -10.35 7.68 3.29
CA CYS A 72 -10.77 7.88 4.66
C CYS A 72 -10.15 9.16 5.24
N THR A 73 -10.89 9.79 6.14
CA THR A 73 -10.33 10.82 7.02
C THR A 73 -9.51 10.14 8.11
N GLN A 74 -8.28 10.61 8.30
CA GLN A 74 -7.45 10.17 9.41
C GLN A 74 -7.98 10.82 10.70
N HIS A 75 -8.46 10.00 11.63
CA HIS A 75 -9.07 10.47 12.88
C HIS A 75 -8.13 10.38 14.09
N ASP A 76 -6.98 9.70 13.98
CA ASP A 76 -6.05 9.46 15.08
C ASP A 76 -4.57 9.54 14.61
N THR A 77 -3.65 9.49 15.56
CA THR A 77 -2.19 9.45 15.35
C THR A 77 -1.75 8.15 14.67
N LEU A 78 -2.57 7.09 14.76
CA LEU A 78 -2.30 5.81 14.10
C LEU A 78 -2.49 5.89 12.58
N LEU A 79 -1.67 5.13 11.86
CA LEU A 79 -1.76 5.01 10.41
C LEU A 79 -3.06 4.28 10.04
N PRO A 80 -3.94 4.84 9.18
CA PRO A 80 -5.17 4.16 8.74
C PRO A 80 -4.93 2.80 8.08
N ALA A 81 -3.73 2.61 7.52
CA ALA A 81 -3.31 1.37 6.89
C ALA A 81 -2.92 0.26 7.88
N PHE A 82 -2.77 0.56 9.17
CA PHE A 82 -2.34 -0.40 10.18
C PHE A 82 -3.53 -0.88 11.02
N ASP A 83 -3.89 -2.14 10.86
CA ASP A 83 -4.91 -2.81 11.65
C ASP A 83 -4.25 -3.51 12.86
N LEU A 84 -4.51 -2.94 14.05
CA LEU A 84 -3.97 -3.46 15.31
C LEU A 84 -4.55 -4.83 15.67
N ASP A 85 -5.86 -5.03 15.45
CA ASP A 85 -6.54 -6.27 15.81
C ASP A 85 -6.06 -7.42 14.91
N ALA A 86 -5.91 -7.15 13.62
CA ALA A 86 -5.30 -8.11 12.69
C ALA A 86 -3.85 -8.44 13.07
N ALA A 87 -3.07 -7.45 13.49
CA ALA A 87 -1.68 -7.66 13.92
C ALA A 87 -1.57 -8.53 15.18
N LEU A 88 -2.59 -8.51 16.06
CA LEU A 88 -2.62 -9.25 17.32
C LEU A 88 -3.38 -10.59 17.24
N ALA A 89 -4.01 -10.94 16.11
CA ALA A 89 -4.91 -12.09 16.01
C ALA A 89 -4.29 -13.44 16.45
N GLY A 90 -2.98 -13.63 16.26
CA GLY A 90 -2.27 -14.86 16.69
C GLY A 90 -1.61 -14.78 18.07
N PHE A 91 -1.62 -13.61 18.71
CA PHE A 91 -0.87 -13.39 19.96
C PHE A 91 -1.45 -14.20 21.13
N GLY A 92 -2.78 -14.32 21.22
CA GLY A 92 -3.44 -15.07 22.29
C GLY A 92 -3.17 -16.58 22.25
N GLU A 93 -3.10 -17.15 21.04
CA GLU A 93 -2.78 -18.57 20.83
C GLU A 93 -1.32 -18.84 21.21
N ALA A 94 -0.39 -18.01 20.72
CA ALA A 94 1.03 -18.11 21.09
C ALA A 94 1.27 -17.97 22.61
N LEU A 95 0.54 -17.08 23.28
CA LEU A 95 0.60 -16.95 24.75
C LEU A 95 0.11 -18.21 25.48
N SER A 96 -0.83 -18.94 24.89
CA SER A 96 -1.39 -20.15 25.48
C SER A 96 -0.43 -21.32 25.33
N GLU A 97 0.23 -21.46 24.18
CA GLU A 97 1.29 -22.46 23.93
C GLU A 97 2.48 -22.25 24.88
N LEU A 98 2.98 -21.02 25.01
CA LEU A 98 4.09 -20.69 25.92
C LEU A 98 3.78 -21.02 27.39
N LYS A 99 2.52 -20.88 27.82
CA LYS A 99 2.10 -21.24 29.17
C LYS A 99 2.01 -22.76 29.37
N ALA A 100 1.69 -23.51 28.32
CA ALA A 100 1.64 -24.98 28.38
C ALA A 100 3.04 -25.58 28.47
N ASP A 101 4.01 -25.04 27.71
CA ASP A 101 5.40 -25.52 27.70
C ASP A 101 6.18 -25.15 28.98
N GLY A 102 5.79 -24.07 29.66
CA GLY A 102 6.41 -23.62 30.92
C GLY A 102 5.83 -24.23 32.20
N ALA A 103 4.83 -25.11 32.10
CA ALA A 103 4.16 -25.75 33.25
C ALA A 103 4.75 -27.13 33.64
N SER A 104 5.91 -27.49 33.10
CA SER A 104 6.59 -28.77 33.37
C SER A 104 7.87 -28.62 34.20
#